data_AF-A0A369W7Q8-F1
#
_entry.id   AF-A0A369W7Q8-F1
#
_cell.length_a   1.000
_cell.length_b   1.000
_cell.length_c   1.000
_cell.angle_alpha   90.00
_cell.angle_beta   90.00
_cell.angle_gamma   90.00
#
_symmetry.space_group_name_H-M   'P 1'
#
loop_
_entity.id
_entity.type
_entity.pdbx_description
1 polymer ?
#
loop_
_entity_poly.entity_id
_entity_poly.type
_entity_poly.pdbx_seq_one_letter_code
_entity_poly.pdbx_strand_id
1 'polypeptide(L)'
;MLFDHDGDGIKHATGWVAADDGLLVLDRNGNGTIDNGAELFGDSTLLADGSTAEHGFAALADLDQNGDGLVDAADAQFADLKVWRDLNSDGISQADELLTLAEAGVQSLSVEPFRDTVNYGEGNSSQLSGSFSRTDGTTGHMADLDLASNLFYREYIDTVVIPVELEGSPDMRGSGAVRDLRQAAALSPALAAILSQYAAAGSKAEQEAL
;
A
#
# COMPACT_ATOMS: atom_id res chain seq x y z
N MET A 1 7.72 4.64 7.61
CA MET A 1 7.04 5.34 6.50
C MET A 1 5.54 5.20 6.66
N LEU A 2 4.69 5.95 5.94
CA LEU A 2 3.24 5.71 5.86
C LEU A 2 2.87 5.32 4.43
N PHE A 3 2.21 4.18 4.22
CA PHE A 3 1.71 3.75 2.91
C PHE A 3 0.39 2.99 3.05
N ASP A 4 -0.45 3.04 2.01
CA ASP A 4 -1.72 2.31 1.92
C ASP A 4 -1.48 1.00 1.16
N HIS A 5 -1.24 -0.08 1.90
CA HIS A 5 -0.84 -1.37 1.30
C HIS A 5 -2.00 -2.20 0.75
N ASP A 6 -3.24 -1.93 1.15
CA ASP A 6 -4.42 -2.71 0.76
C ASP A 6 -5.45 -1.89 -0.04
N GLY A 7 -5.20 -0.60 -0.24
CA GLY A 7 -6.03 0.29 -1.05
C GLY A 7 -7.33 0.70 -0.35
N ASP A 8 -7.36 0.67 0.98
CA ASP A 8 -8.54 1.01 1.78
C ASP A 8 -8.69 2.52 2.05
N GLY A 9 -7.72 3.32 1.62
CA GLY A 9 -7.65 4.77 1.83
C GLY A 9 -7.04 5.17 3.17
N ILE A 10 -6.42 4.25 3.90
CA ILE A 10 -5.75 4.48 5.18
C ILE A 10 -4.30 4.05 5.07
N LYS A 11 -3.41 5.04 5.05
CA LYS A 11 -1.97 4.79 5.15
C LYS A 11 -1.63 4.33 6.56
N HIS A 12 -0.86 3.26 6.68
CA HIS A 12 -0.37 2.76 7.97
C HIS A 12 1.15 2.84 8.04
N ALA A 13 1.67 2.92 9.26
CA ALA A 13 3.12 2.93 9.43
C ALA A 13 3.69 1.58 9.04
N THR A 14 4.65 1.59 8.13
CA THR A 14 5.20 0.37 7.53
C THR A 14 6.73 0.43 7.45
N GLY A 15 7.35 -0.75 7.44
CA GLY A 15 8.72 -0.95 6.98
C GLY A 15 8.82 -0.66 5.50
N TRP A 16 10.04 -0.44 4.99
CA TRP A 16 10.20 -0.02 3.60
C TRP A 16 11.51 -0.52 3.01
N VAL A 17 11.55 -0.58 1.69
CA VAL A 17 12.76 -0.86 0.92
C VAL A 17 13.74 0.31 1.03
N ALA A 18 15.04 0.03 0.96
CA ALA A 18 16.07 1.07 0.91
C ALA A 18 16.14 1.69 -0.49
N ALA A 19 16.69 2.90 -0.60
CA ALA A 19 16.74 3.66 -1.86
C ALA A 19 17.59 3.01 -2.97
N ASP A 20 18.43 2.03 -2.65
CA ASP A 20 19.20 1.24 -3.61
C ASP A 20 18.41 0.04 -4.19
N ASP A 21 17.31 -0.34 -3.57
CA ASP A 21 16.32 -1.30 -4.09
C ASP A 21 15.16 -0.58 -4.80
N GLY A 22 14.24 -1.35 -5.38
CA GLY A 22 13.05 -0.81 -6.02
C GLY A 22 11.86 -1.76 -5.94
N LEU A 23 10.66 -1.19 -5.91
CA LEU A 23 9.39 -1.92 -5.96
C LEU A 23 8.96 -2.08 -7.41
N LEU A 24 8.55 -3.28 -7.80
CA LEU A 24 7.87 -3.49 -9.08
C LEU A 24 6.45 -2.93 -8.96
N VAL A 25 6.03 -2.12 -9.94
CA VAL A 25 4.75 -1.41 -9.90
C VAL A 25 4.07 -1.37 -11.27
N LEU A 26 2.75 -1.20 -11.25
CA LEU A 26 1.93 -0.95 -12.41
C LEU A 26 0.86 0.08 -12.03
N ASP A 27 0.88 1.24 -12.68
CA ASP A 27 -0.18 2.26 -12.54
C ASP A 27 -1.46 1.74 -13.20
N ARG A 28 -2.36 1.18 -12.39
CA ARG A 28 -3.56 0.49 -12.88
C ARG A 28 -4.70 1.46 -13.13
N ASN A 29 -4.70 2.60 -12.47
CA ASN A 29 -5.76 3.61 -12.59
C ASN A 29 -5.41 4.72 -13.61
N GLY A 30 -4.16 4.77 -14.09
CA GLY A 30 -3.66 5.69 -15.10
C GLY A 30 -3.46 7.11 -14.61
N ASN A 31 -3.25 7.32 -13.30
CA ASN A 31 -3.13 8.66 -12.71
C ASN A 31 -1.69 9.21 -12.75
N GLY A 32 -0.72 8.40 -13.16
CA GLY A 32 0.70 8.78 -13.28
C GLY A 32 1.50 8.69 -11.98
N THR A 33 0.92 8.14 -10.92
CA THR A 33 1.55 7.91 -9.61
C THR A 33 1.23 6.52 -9.11
N ILE A 34 2.03 6.00 -8.17
CA ILE A 34 1.71 4.78 -7.43
C ILE A 34 1.23 5.20 -6.04
N ASP A 35 -0.07 5.08 -5.80
CA ASP A 35 -0.69 5.68 -4.61
C ASP A 35 -1.17 4.67 -3.57
N ASN A 36 -1.30 3.39 -3.94
CA ASN A 36 -1.68 2.31 -3.02
C ASN A 36 -1.19 0.92 -3.47
N GLY A 37 -1.41 -0.10 -2.64
CA GLY A 37 -0.92 -1.45 -2.84
C GLY A 37 -1.58 -2.26 -3.96
N ALA A 38 -2.73 -1.83 -4.52
CA ALA A 38 -3.29 -2.44 -5.72
C ALA A 38 -2.39 -2.22 -6.96
N GLU A 39 -1.53 -1.21 -6.91
CA GLU A 39 -0.56 -0.84 -7.95
C GLU A 39 0.86 -1.39 -7.68
N LEU A 40 1.06 -1.96 -6.50
CA LEU A 40 2.21 -2.83 -6.20
C LEU A 40 1.90 -4.28 -6.61
N PHE A 41 2.93 -5.11 -6.65
CA PHE A 41 2.79 -6.57 -6.79
C PHE A 41 2.82 -7.23 -5.42
N GLY A 42 1.69 -7.75 -4.97
CA GLY A 42 1.51 -8.39 -3.67
C GLY A 42 0.16 -9.11 -3.58
N ASP A 43 -0.24 -9.50 -2.37
CA ASP A 43 -1.53 -10.15 -2.09
C ASP A 43 -2.75 -9.23 -2.25
N SER A 44 -2.52 -7.91 -2.31
CA SER A 44 -3.55 -6.89 -2.53
C SER A 44 -3.75 -6.55 -4.02
N THR A 45 -2.95 -7.14 -4.92
CA THR A 45 -3.07 -6.93 -6.36
C THR A 45 -4.29 -7.67 -6.91
N LEU A 46 -5.14 -6.97 -7.67
CA LEU A 46 -6.28 -7.56 -8.37
C LEU A 46 -5.83 -8.26 -9.66
N LEU A 47 -6.20 -9.53 -9.81
CA LEU A 47 -5.96 -10.36 -10.99
C LEU A 47 -7.01 -10.10 -12.09
N ALA A 48 -6.74 -10.55 -13.31
CA ALA A 48 -7.63 -10.43 -14.45
C ALA A 48 -9.01 -11.10 -14.23
N ASP A 49 -9.09 -12.11 -13.36
CA ASP A 49 -10.34 -12.80 -13.01
C ASP A 49 -11.18 -12.07 -11.93
N GLY A 50 -10.64 -10.97 -11.37
CA GLY A 50 -11.27 -10.17 -10.33
C GLY A 50 -11.05 -10.67 -8.91
N SER A 51 -10.24 -11.72 -8.70
CA SER A 51 -9.76 -12.12 -7.38
C SER A 51 -8.46 -11.39 -7.01
N THR A 52 -8.09 -11.40 -5.74
CA THR A 52 -6.78 -10.90 -5.29
C THR A 52 -5.73 -12.00 -5.38
N ALA A 53 -4.49 -11.64 -5.70
CA ALA A 53 -3.40 -12.58 -5.80
C ALA A 53 -3.09 -13.27 -4.45
N GLU A 54 -2.52 -14.47 -4.49
CA GLU A 54 -2.02 -15.14 -3.28
C GLU A 54 -0.74 -14.48 -2.75
N HIS A 55 0.08 -13.93 -3.65
CA HIS A 55 1.34 -13.23 -3.39
C HIS A 55 1.79 -12.49 -4.67
N GLY A 56 2.82 -11.65 -4.58
CA GLY A 56 3.30 -10.80 -5.68
C GLY A 56 3.77 -11.56 -6.93
N PHE A 57 4.37 -12.74 -6.78
CA PHE A 57 4.69 -13.58 -7.95
C PHE A 57 3.46 -14.14 -8.67
N ALA A 58 2.35 -14.40 -7.96
CA ALA A 58 1.10 -14.82 -8.60
C ALA A 58 0.46 -13.65 -9.34
N ALA A 59 0.55 -12.43 -8.78
CA ALA A 59 0.18 -11.20 -9.47
C ALA A 59 1.02 -10.95 -10.73
N LEU A 60 2.31 -11.26 -10.70
CA LEU A 60 3.20 -11.18 -11.85
C LEU A 60 2.85 -12.22 -12.91
N ALA A 61 2.57 -13.47 -12.51
CA ALA A 61 2.21 -14.56 -13.40
C ALA A 61 0.91 -14.29 -14.19
N ASP A 62 -0.01 -13.48 -13.65
CA ASP A 62 -1.21 -13.05 -14.37
C ASP A 62 -0.91 -12.18 -15.61
N LEU A 63 0.30 -11.61 -15.68
CA LEU A 63 0.76 -10.82 -16.83
C LEU A 63 1.47 -11.66 -17.90
N ASP A 64 1.86 -12.90 -17.61
CA ASP A 64 2.47 -13.83 -18.57
C ASP A 64 1.37 -14.39 -19.49
N GLN A 65 1.15 -13.72 -20.61
CA GLN A 65 0.04 -14.03 -21.52
C GLN A 65 0.37 -15.22 -22.43
N ASN A 66 1.65 -15.47 -22.64
CA ASN A 66 2.12 -16.51 -23.55
C ASN A 66 2.41 -17.85 -22.82
N GLY A 67 2.48 -17.82 -21.48
CA GLY A 67 2.67 -18.96 -20.60
C GLY A 67 4.07 -19.55 -20.64
N ASP A 68 5.10 -18.75 -20.94
CA ASP A 68 6.49 -19.21 -21.02
C ASP A 68 7.26 -19.10 -19.70
N GLY A 69 6.61 -18.61 -18.65
CA GLY A 69 7.17 -18.45 -17.31
C GLY A 69 7.92 -17.13 -17.12
N LEU A 70 7.87 -16.23 -18.10
CA LEU A 70 8.49 -14.92 -18.06
C LEU A 70 7.44 -13.83 -18.32
N VAL A 71 7.66 -12.67 -17.71
CA VAL A 71 7.03 -11.43 -18.16
C VAL A 71 8.10 -10.62 -18.87
N ASP A 72 7.97 -10.51 -20.19
CA ASP A 72 8.93 -9.85 -21.07
C ASP A 72 8.26 -9.09 -22.23
N ALA A 73 9.05 -8.61 -23.21
CA ALA A 73 8.54 -7.83 -24.33
C ALA A 73 7.52 -8.57 -25.24
N ALA A 74 7.32 -9.87 -25.06
CA ALA A 74 6.27 -10.64 -25.71
C ALA A 74 4.89 -10.45 -25.05
N ASP A 75 4.84 -9.93 -23.81
CA ASP A 75 3.61 -9.70 -23.05
C ASP A 75 3.11 -8.26 -23.19
N ALA A 76 1.79 -8.10 -23.38
CA ALA A 76 1.21 -6.81 -23.71
C ALA A 76 1.46 -5.72 -22.64
N GLN A 77 1.48 -6.10 -21.36
CA GLN A 77 1.60 -5.17 -20.23
C GLN A 77 3.04 -4.93 -19.78
N PHE A 78 4.04 -5.60 -20.36
CA PHE A 78 5.44 -5.45 -19.96
C PHE A 78 5.94 -4.00 -20.11
N ALA A 79 5.49 -3.30 -21.15
CA ALA A 79 5.88 -1.91 -21.41
C ALA A 79 5.31 -0.91 -20.38
N ASP A 80 4.25 -1.29 -19.67
CA ASP A 80 3.58 -0.46 -18.67
C ASP A 80 4.19 -0.66 -17.26
N LEU A 81 4.95 -1.74 -17.07
CA LEU A 81 5.65 -2.01 -15.82
C LEU A 81 6.75 -0.98 -15.55
N LYS A 82 6.86 -0.61 -14.28
CA LYS A 82 7.87 0.31 -13.79
C LYS A 82 8.55 -0.25 -12.54
N VAL A 83 9.72 0.29 -12.24
CA VAL A 83 10.39 0.15 -10.95
C VAL A 83 10.27 1.49 -10.23
N TRP A 84 9.62 1.49 -9.07
CA TRP A 84 9.60 2.63 -8.16
C TRP A 84 10.79 2.55 -7.20
N ARG A 85 11.69 3.52 -7.30
CA ARG A 85 12.80 3.70 -6.36
C ARG A 85 12.55 4.96 -5.55
N ASP A 86 11.98 4.78 -4.36
CA ASP A 86 11.75 5.87 -3.41
C ASP A 86 13.10 6.39 -2.87
N LEU A 87 13.62 7.44 -3.50
CA LEU A 87 14.97 7.95 -3.26
C LEU A 87 15.05 8.78 -1.98
N ASN A 88 13.93 9.37 -1.59
CA ASN A 88 13.83 10.24 -0.42
C ASN A 88 13.23 9.53 0.80
N SER A 89 12.70 8.32 0.61
CA SER A 89 12.05 7.47 1.62
C SER A 89 10.85 8.15 2.29
N ASP A 90 9.96 8.74 1.50
CA ASP A 90 8.72 9.38 1.96
C ASP A 90 7.45 8.58 1.68
N GLY A 91 7.52 7.52 0.88
CA GLY A 91 6.39 6.66 0.52
C GLY A 91 5.39 7.31 -0.43
N ILE A 92 5.80 8.38 -1.12
CA ILE A 92 5.00 9.07 -2.12
C ILE A 92 5.70 8.90 -3.46
N SER A 93 5.07 8.21 -4.39
CA SER A 93 5.65 8.05 -5.72
C SER A 93 5.71 9.40 -6.45
N GLN A 94 6.92 9.79 -6.87
CA GLN A 94 7.12 10.93 -7.78
C GLN A 94 7.63 10.49 -9.16
N ALA A 95 7.41 11.33 -10.17
CA ALA A 95 7.72 10.98 -11.56
C ALA A 95 9.21 10.72 -11.80
N ASP A 96 10.11 11.35 -11.05
CA ASP A 96 11.56 11.15 -11.11
C ASP A 96 12.05 9.92 -10.34
N GLU A 97 11.16 9.25 -9.60
CA GLU A 97 11.42 7.99 -8.89
C GLU A 97 10.93 6.75 -9.66
N LEU A 98 10.17 6.96 -10.72
CA LEU A 98 9.57 5.91 -11.54
C LEU A 98 10.42 5.64 -12.79
N LEU A 99 11.08 4.49 -12.81
CA LEU A 99 11.86 4.02 -13.93
C LEU A 99 11.05 3.03 -14.75
N THR A 100 11.08 3.14 -16.09
CA THR A 100 10.68 2.02 -16.94
C THR A 100 11.60 0.82 -16.71
N LEU A 101 11.13 -0.40 -17.00
CA LEU A 101 11.98 -1.60 -16.91
C LEU A 101 13.28 -1.47 -17.73
N ALA A 102 13.19 -0.85 -18.91
CA ALA A 102 14.35 -0.58 -19.76
C ALA A 102 15.36 0.38 -19.11
N GLU A 103 14.89 1.46 -18.45
CA GLU A 103 15.75 2.38 -17.70
C GLU A 103 16.39 1.73 -16.48
N ALA A 104 15.68 0.79 -15.84
CA ALA A 104 16.20 -0.04 -14.75
C ALA A 104 17.13 -1.18 -15.24
N GLY A 105 17.30 -1.35 -16.55
CA GLY A 105 18.11 -2.40 -17.15
C GLY A 105 17.53 -3.80 -17.02
N VAL A 106 16.22 -3.92 -16.81
CA VAL A 106 15.47 -5.18 -16.70
C VAL A 106 15.05 -5.64 -18.09
N GLN A 107 15.35 -6.89 -18.43
CA GLN A 107 14.97 -7.51 -19.70
C GLN A 107 13.76 -8.43 -19.58
N SER A 108 13.70 -9.26 -18.54
CA SER A 108 12.56 -10.15 -18.26
C SER A 108 12.47 -10.48 -16.78
N LEU A 109 11.26 -10.76 -16.31
CA LEU A 109 10.96 -11.12 -14.93
C LEU A 109 10.50 -12.58 -14.87
N SER A 110 11.12 -13.42 -14.02
CA SER A 110 10.66 -14.80 -13.84
C SER A 110 9.43 -14.84 -12.95
N VAL A 111 8.37 -15.53 -13.40
CA VAL A 111 7.11 -15.61 -12.64
C VAL A 111 7.09 -16.76 -11.63
N GLU A 112 7.94 -17.79 -11.81
CA GLU A 112 8.04 -18.91 -10.88
C GLU A 112 8.96 -18.57 -9.69
N PRO A 113 8.43 -18.43 -8.46
CA PRO A 113 9.25 -18.24 -7.29
C PRO A 113 9.78 -19.57 -6.75
N PHE A 114 10.81 -19.47 -5.92
CA PHE A 114 11.22 -20.54 -5.02
C PHE A 114 11.08 -20.08 -3.57
N ARG A 115 10.87 -21.04 -2.67
CA ARG A 115 10.80 -20.75 -1.23
C ARG A 115 12.19 -20.45 -0.70
N ASP A 116 12.32 -19.26 -0.12
CA ASP A 116 13.52 -18.82 0.57
C ASP A 116 13.10 -17.84 1.65
N THR A 117 13.36 -18.20 2.91
CA THR A 117 12.92 -17.39 4.05
C THR A 117 14.05 -16.47 4.48
N VAL A 118 13.87 -15.18 4.24
CA VAL A 118 14.83 -14.13 4.59
C VAL A 118 14.20 -13.23 5.65
N ASN A 119 14.95 -12.97 6.73
CA ASN A 119 14.56 -11.99 7.74
C ASN A 119 15.46 -10.76 7.56
N TYR A 120 14.84 -9.62 7.20
CA TYR A 120 15.54 -8.35 6.99
C TYR A 120 15.63 -7.50 8.26
N GLY A 121 15.06 -7.96 9.37
CA GLY A 121 15.03 -7.26 10.66
C GLY A 121 13.84 -6.30 10.80
N GLU A 122 13.64 -5.79 12.02
CA GLU A 122 12.58 -4.83 12.35
C GLU A 122 11.15 -5.27 11.95
N GLY A 123 10.93 -6.58 11.87
CA GLY A 123 9.64 -7.18 11.48
C GLY A 123 9.45 -7.37 9.97
N ASN A 124 10.46 -7.08 9.15
CA ASN A 124 10.41 -7.27 7.70
C ASN A 124 10.98 -8.64 7.31
N SER A 125 10.31 -9.34 6.40
CA SER A 125 10.75 -10.66 5.92
C SER A 125 10.33 -10.93 4.48
N SER A 126 10.80 -12.05 3.94
CA SER A 126 10.30 -12.66 2.70
C SER A 126 10.23 -14.16 2.88
N GLN A 127 9.30 -14.81 2.17
CA GLN A 127 9.19 -16.27 2.08
C GLN A 127 9.37 -16.80 0.65
N LEU A 128 9.27 -15.91 -0.34
CA LEU A 128 9.33 -16.23 -1.77
C LEU A 128 10.35 -15.33 -2.45
N SER A 129 11.27 -15.98 -3.13
CA SER A 129 12.36 -15.37 -3.87
C SER A 129 12.27 -15.77 -5.34
N GLY A 130 12.78 -14.90 -6.20
CA GLY A 130 12.84 -15.11 -7.64
C GLY A 130 14.00 -14.34 -8.24
N SER A 131 13.99 -14.24 -9.57
CA SER A 131 15.05 -13.57 -10.32
C SER A 131 14.53 -12.88 -11.57
N PHE A 132 15.29 -11.91 -12.04
CA PHE A 132 15.06 -11.25 -13.32
C PHE A 132 16.34 -11.26 -14.15
N SER A 133 16.21 -11.17 -15.47
CA SER A 133 17.34 -10.99 -16.37
C SER A 133 17.58 -9.51 -16.63
N ARG A 134 18.84 -9.11 -16.75
CA ARG A 134 19.23 -7.76 -17.14
C ARG A 134 19.64 -7.71 -18.60
N THR A 135 19.52 -6.53 -19.20
CA THR A 135 19.94 -6.27 -20.58
C THR A 135 21.44 -6.46 -20.81
N ASP A 136 22.27 -6.46 -19.75
CA ASP A 136 23.70 -6.76 -19.82
C ASP A 136 24.04 -8.26 -19.70
N GLY A 137 23.02 -9.11 -19.61
CA GLY A 137 23.15 -10.57 -19.48
C GLY A 137 23.37 -11.07 -18.05
N THR A 138 23.42 -10.18 -17.05
CA THR A 138 23.45 -10.58 -15.63
C THR A 138 22.05 -10.88 -15.11
N THR A 139 21.97 -11.49 -13.93
CA THR A 139 20.71 -11.77 -13.24
C THR A 139 20.57 -10.90 -12.01
N GLY A 140 19.34 -10.44 -11.73
CA GLY A 140 18.97 -9.78 -10.50
C GLY A 140 18.08 -10.66 -9.63
N HIS A 141 17.87 -10.21 -8.39
CA HIS A 141 17.04 -10.90 -7.41
C HIS A 141 15.72 -10.14 -7.21
N MET A 142 14.63 -10.88 -7.06
CA MET A 142 13.32 -10.34 -6.68
C MET A 142 12.82 -11.11 -5.46
N ALA A 143 12.02 -10.48 -4.63
CA ALA A 143 11.41 -11.09 -3.46
C ALA A 143 10.00 -10.56 -3.26
N ASP A 144 9.13 -11.42 -2.72
CA ASP A 144 7.85 -11.03 -2.17
C ASP A 144 8.07 -10.62 -0.70
N LEU A 145 7.79 -9.37 -0.36
CA LEU A 145 8.17 -8.78 0.94
C LEU A 145 6.96 -8.69 1.88
N ASP A 146 7.09 -9.36 3.03
CA ASP A 146 6.27 -9.14 4.22
C ASP A 146 6.84 -7.94 4.99
N LEU A 147 6.35 -6.73 4.71
CA LEU A 147 6.81 -5.51 5.38
C LEU A 147 6.15 -5.36 6.77
N ALA A 148 6.95 -4.93 7.74
CA ALA A 148 6.46 -4.69 9.10
C ALA A 148 5.36 -3.63 9.09
N SER A 149 4.24 -3.84 9.79
CA SER A 149 3.16 -2.85 9.87
C SER A 149 2.84 -2.48 11.31
N ASN A 150 2.50 -1.21 11.52
CA ASN A 150 2.03 -0.66 12.79
C ASN A 150 0.73 0.13 12.56
N LEU A 151 -0.38 -0.57 12.81
CA LEU A 151 -1.74 -0.06 12.62
C LEU A 151 -2.12 1.08 13.58
N PHE A 152 -1.30 1.37 14.60
CA PHE A 152 -1.57 2.47 15.51
C PHE A 152 -1.27 3.84 14.89
N TYR A 153 -0.23 3.92 14.05
CA TYR A 153 0.14 5.14 13.34
C TYR A 153 -0.44 5.10 11.95
N ARG A 154 -1.30 6.08 11.63
CA ARG A 154 -2.02 6.11 10.37
C ARG A 154 -2.25 7.52 9.86
N GLU A 155 -2.61 7.61 8.60
CA GLU A 155 -3.12 8.81 7.96
C GLU A 155 -4.20 8.44 6.96
N TYR A 156 -5.36 9.10 7.05
CA TYR A 156 -6.41 8.94 6.04
C TYR A 156 -6.08 9.79 4.82
N ILE A 157 -6.25 9.24 3.62
CA ILE A 157 -5.98 9.98 2.38
C ILE A 157 -6.98 11.12 2.15
N ASP A 158 -8.17 11.02 2.74
CA ASP A 158 -9.22 12.02 2.68
C ASP A 158 -9.25 12.89 3.94
N THR A 159 -9.70 14.14 3.75
CA THR A 159 -9.89 15.09 4.85
C THR A 159 -11.37 15.24 5.17
N VAL A 160 -11.71 15.05 6.44
CA VAL A 160 -13.05 15.38 6.96
C VAL A 160 -13.02 16.77 7.56
N VAL A 161 -13.80 17.68 6.98
CA VAL A 161 -14.01 19.02 7.55
C VAL A 161 -14.84 18.88 8.81
N ILE A 162 -14.33 19.37 9.93
CA ILE A 162 -15.07 19.41 11.20
C ILE A 162 -16.06 20.58 11.14
N PRO A 163 -17.38 20.35 11.23
CA PRO A 163 -18.36 21.41 11.34
C PRO A 163 -18.12 22.27 12.59
N VAL A 164 -18.43 23.57 12.50
CA VAL A 164 -18.18 24.53 13.58
C VAL A 164 -18.84 24.13 14.91
N GLU A 165 -19.99 23.46 14.86
CA GLU A 165 -20.70 22.93 16.02
C GLU A 165 -19.94 21.83 16.78
N LEU A 166 -18.99 21.14 16.13
CA LEU A 166 -18.19 20.07 16.74
C LEU A 166 -16.80 20.54 17.21
N GLU A 167 -16.34 21.74 16.83
CA GLU A 167 -15.01 22.25 17.21
C GLU A 167 -14.81 22.37 18.73
N GLY A 168 -15.90 22.62 19.48
CA GLY A 168 -15.91 22.70 20.94
C GLY A 168 -16.24 21.40 21.67
N SER A 169 -16.63 20.33 20.95
CA SER A 169 -17.01 19.05 21.56
C SER A 169 -15.80 18.28 22.09
N PRO A 170 -15.98 17.33 23.03
CA PRO A 170 -14.91 16.40 23.39
C PRO A 170 -14.30 15.74 22.15
N ASP A 171 -12.98 15.51 22.18
CA ASP A 171 -12.28 14.82 21.10
C ASP A 171 -11.40 13.72 21.66
N MET A 172 -11.16 12.72 20.83
CA MET A 172 -10.26 11.63 21.14
C MET A 172 -9.64 11.15 19.83
N ARG A 173 -8.32 10.98 19.83
CA ARG A 173 -7.63 10.34 18.71
C ARG A 173 -8.10 8.89 18.61
N GLY A 174 -8.52 8.49 17.43
CA GLY A 174 -8.84 7.09 17.18
C GLY A 174 -7.58 6.24 17.01
N SER A 175 -7.75 4.93 16.89
CA SER A 175 -6.67 3.96 16.61
C SER A 175 -7.11 2.91 15.59
N GLY A 176 -6.16 2.29 14.87
CA GLY A 176 -6.47 1.33 13.80
C GLY A 176 -7.27 1.97 12.66
N ALA A 177 -8.39 1.36 12.28
CA ALA A 177 -9.27 1.91 11.23
C ALA A 177 -10.30 2.95 11.72
N VAL A 178 -10.28 3.35 13.01
CA VAL A 178 -11.31 4.23 13.60
C VAL A 178 -10.90 5.70 13.59
N ARG A 179 -11.57 6.58 12.85
CA ARG A 179 -11.27 8.04 12.82
C ARG A 179 -11.29 8.70 14.21
N ASP A 180 -10.67 9.87 14.30
CA ASP A 180 -10.76 10.73 15.48
C ASP A 180 -12.22 11.10 15.76
N LEU A 181 -12.59 11.22 17.03
CA LEU A 181 -13.98 11.26 17.48
C LEU A 181 -14.79 12.36 16.77
N ARG A 182 -14.23 13.57 16.63
CA ARG A 182 -14.90 14.67 15.92
C ARG A 182 -15.06 14.40 14.42
N GLN A 183 -14.08 13.77 13.78
CA GLN A 183 -14.19 13.39 12.36
C GLN A 183 -15.25 12.31 12.17
N ALA A 184 -15.29 11.30 13.05
CA ALA A 184 -16.32 10.27 13.04
C ALA A 184 -17.71 10.88 13.27
N ALA A 185 -17.84 11.84 14.19
CA ALA A 185 -19.08 12.56 14.44
C ALA A 185 -19.52 13.43 13.24
N ALA A 186 -18.59 14.08 12.56
CA ALA A 186 -18.88 14.84 11.34
C ALA A 186 -19.46 13.96 10.22
N LEU A 187 -19.08 12.68 10.17
CA LEU A 187 -19.58 11.69 9.21
C LEU A 187 -20.85 10.95 9.70
N SER A 188 -21.21 11.07 10.98
CA SER A 188 -22.30 10.32 11.59
C SER A 188 -23.21 11.23 12.43
N PRO A 189 -24.39 11.62 11.90
CA PRO A 189 -25.34 12.48 12.62
C PRO A 189 -25.78 11.90 13.97
N ALA A 190 -25.87 10.57 14.06
CA ALA A 190 -26.19 9.89 15.32
C ALA A 190 -25.08 10.08 16.36
N LEU A 191 -23.81 9.93 15.97
CA LEU A 191 -22.68 10.14 16.86
C LEU A 191 -22.54 11.63 17.24
N ALA A 192 -22.74 12.56 16.31
CA ALA A 192 -22.77 13.99 16.61
C ALA A 192 -23.83 14.34 17.66
N ALA A 193 -25.02 13.76 17.57
CA ALA A 193 -26.08 13.96 18.55
C ALA A 193 -25.72 13.42 19.94
N ILE A 194 -25.11 12.24 20.02
CA ILE A 194 -24.62 11.66 21.28
C ILE A 194 -23.53 12.54 21.88
N LEU A 195 -22.57 12.98 21.07
CA LEU A 195 -21.46 13.81 21.51
C LEU A 195 -21.94 15.17 22.06
N SER A 196 -22.96 15.76 21.42
CA SER A 196 -23.59 16.99 21.91
C SER A 196 -24.30 16.77 23.26
N GLN A 197 -24.98 15.64 23.45
CA GLN A 197 -25.64 15.31 24.73
C GLN A 197 -24.60 15.07 25.83
N TYR A 198 -23.52 14.34 25.51
CA TYR A 198 -22.43 14.07 26.44
C TYR A 198 -21.74 15.36 26.91
N ALA A 199 -21.53 16.32 26.01
CA ALA A 199 -20.94 17.62 26.33
C ALA A 199 -21.86 18.50 27.19
N ALA A 200 -23.18 18.34 27.07
CA ALA A 200 -24.18 19.08 27.84
C ALA A 200 -24.53 18.44 29.19
N ALA A 201 -24.14 17.18 29.42
CA ALA A 201 -24.39 16.47 30.67
C ALA A 201 -23.68 17.15 31.85
N GLY A 202 -24.41 17.38 32.94
CA GLY A 202 -23.92 18.08 34.14
C GLY A 202 -23.22 17.17 35.14
N SER A 203 -23.29 15.84 34.95
CA SER A 203 -22.65 14.86 35.83
C SER A 203 -22.09 13.66 35.08
N LYS A 204 -21.12 12.98 35.71
CA LYS A 204 -20.57 11.72 35.19
C LYS A 204 -21.64 10.63 35.02
N ALA A 205 -22.63 10.56 35.91
CA ALA A 205 -23.70 9.57 35.82
C ALA A 205 -24.60 9.81 34.59
N GLU A 206 -24.84 11.06 34.23
CA GLU A 206 -25.56 11.41 32.99
C GLU A 206 -24.72 11.08 31.75
N GLN A 207 -23.41 11.28 31.81
CA GLN A 207 -22.48 10.91 30.72
C GLN A 207 -22.40 9.40 30.48
N GLU A 208 -22.42 8.59 31.54
CA GLU A 208 -22.37 7.11 31.45
C GLU A 208 -23.67 6.47 30.96
N ALA A 209 -24.79 7.23 30.91
CA ALA A 209 -26.10 6.74 30.51
C ALA A 209 -26.43 6.92 29.02
N LEU A 210 -25.55 7.58 28.25
CA LEU A 210 -25.64 7.80 26.81
C LEU A 210 -24.95 6.70 26.02
#